data_AF-A0A969PYD9-F1
#
_entry.id   AF-A0A969PYD9-F1
#
_cell.length_a   1.000
_cell.length_b   1.000
_cell.length_c   1.000
_cell.angle_alpha   90.00
_cell.angle_beta   90.00
_cell.angle_gamma   90.00
#
_symmetry.space_group_name_H-M   'P 1'
#
loop_
_entity.id
_entity.type
_entity.pdbx_description
1 polymer ?
#
loop_
_entity_poly.entity_id
_entity_poly.type
_entity_poly.pdbx_seq_one_letter_code
_entity_poly.pdbx_strand_id
1 'polypeptide(L)'
;MTTKDTDFHQSLSLYKEFRSQVEHENELYNQRMHWQVLIQAILFATLGLIVSRSLSEGEVILGNLLSYFIFTICLTGMMISLIAFKVLANGRKAIKDVRKVWEATKDSLHPKIKENFLHPSGGTGASYRGSILRSGYIPLVFIASWVSIFILTADYRFGIFYFG
;
A
#
# COMPACT_ATOMS: atom_id res chain seq x y z
N MET A 1 33.99 25.84 24.11
CA MET A 1 33.15 24.72 23.64
C MET A 1 33.93 23.45 23.90
N THR A 2 33.44 22.56 24.75
CA THR A 2 34.20 21.34 25.09
C THR A 2 33.97 20.28 24.02
N THR A 3 34.92 19.38 23.77
CA THR A 3 34.81 18.31 22.76
C THR A 3 33.55 17.47 22.92
N LYS A 4 33.12 17.24 24.17
CA LYS A 4 31.88 16.53 24.52
C LYS A 4 30.60 17.23 24.04
N ASP A 5 30.60 18.56 24.00
CA ASP A 5 29.45 19.32 23.51
C ASP A 5 29.30 19.13 22.00
N THR A 6 30.41 19.16 21.26
CA THR A 6 30.44 18.95 19.81
C THR A 6 29.95 17.54 19.44
N ASP A 7 30.40 16.51 20.14
CA ASP A 7 30.01 15.11 19.89
C ASP A 7 28.51 14.88 20.14
N PHE A 8 27.95 15.52 21.18
CA PHE A 8 26.52 15.46 21.46
C PHE A 8 25.70 16.15 20.36
N HIS A 9 26.10 17.34 19.92
CA HIS A 9 25.41 18.07 18.86
C HIS A 9 25.43 17.30 17.52
N GLN A 10 26.54 16.63 17.19
CA GLN A 10 26.64 15.79 16.00
C GLN A 10 25.75 14.53 16.11
N SER A 11 25.72 13.88 17.27
CA SER A 11 24.83 12.73 17.51
C SER A 11 23.36 13.13 17.41
N LEU A 12 23.01 14.31 17.91
CA LEU A 12 21.65 14.84 17.87
C LEU A 12 21.23 15.21 16.44
N SER A 13 22.10 15.83 15.64
CA SER A 13 21.80 16.15 14.24
C SER A 13 21.59 14.87 13.43
N LEU A 14 22.43 13.86 13.62
CA LEU A 14 22.28 12.57 12.96
C LEU A 14 20.95 11.90 13.32
N TYR A 15 20.59 11.88 14.61
CA TYR A 15 19.31 11.34 15.05
C TYR A 15 18.12 12.07 14.40
N LYS A 16 18.17 13.41 14.34
CA LYS A 16 17.12 14.22 13.70
C LYS A 16 16.98 13.87 12.22
N GLU A 17 18.09 13.67 11.51
CA GLU A 17 18.08 13.29 10.10
C GLU A 17 17.42 11.92 9.89
N PHE A 18 17.83 10.92 10.67
CA PHE A 18 17.20 9.58 10.61
C PHE A 18 15.70 9.64 10.91
N ARG A 19 15.31 10.43 11.92
CA ARG A 19 13.90 10.59 12.27
C ARG A 19 13.11 11.26 11.15
N SER A 20 13.64 12.36 10.59
CA SER A 20 13.06 13.08 9.46
C SER A 20 12.86 12.16 8.26
N GLN A 21 13.86 11.33 7.94
CA GLN A 21 13.77 10.35 6.85
C GLN A 21 12.66 9.32 7.08
N VAL A 22 12.52 8.79 8.30
CA VAL A 22 11.45 7.83 8.60
C VAL A 22 10.07 8.49 8.57
N GLU A 23 9.94 9.71 9.09
CA GLU A 23 8.69 10.47 9.03
C GLU A 23 8.28 10.73 7.57
N HIS A 24 9.22 11.15 6.72
CA HIS A 24 8.99 11.36 5.29
C HIS A 24 8.55 10.08 4.56
N GLU A 25 9.23 8.95 4.80
CA GLU A 25 8.86 7.67 4.19
C GLU A 25 7.48 7.17 4.65
N ASN A 26 7.14 7.38 5.92
CA ASN A 26 5.80 7.06 6.45
C ASN A 26 4.71 7.93 5.81
N GLU A 27 4.97 9.23 5.64
CA GLU A 27 4.04 10.15 4.98
C GLU A 27 3.80 9.74 3.52
N LEU A 28 4.87 9.48 2.77
CA LEU A 28 4.78 8.97 1.41
C LEU A 28 4.02 7.63 1.35
N TYR A 29 4.28 6.71 2.27
CA TYR A 29 3.58 5.44 2.35
C TYR A 29 2.06 5.64 2.57
N ASN A 30 1.68 6.50 3.51
CA ASN A 30 0.29 6.81 3.82
C ASN A 30 -0.41 7.48 2.63
N GLN A 31 0.25 8.44 1.99
CA GLN A 31 -0.29 9.11 0.81
C GLN A 31 -0.52 8.13 -0.34
N ARG A 32 0.44 7.23 -0.62
CA ARG A 32 0.31 6.17 -1.63
C ARG A 32 -0.85 5.22 -1.32
N MET A 33 -1.02 4.86 -0.05
CA MET A 33 -2.14 4.03 0.39
C MET A 33 -3.49 4.74 0.16
N HIS A 34 -3.58 6.03 0.49
CA HIS A 34 -4.80 6.81 0.29
C HIS A 34 -5.17 6.91 -1.20
N TRP A 35 -4.20 7.24 -2.07
CA TRP A 35 -4.40 7.27 -3.52
C TRP A 35 -4.87 5.93 -4.06
N GLN A 36 -4.29 4.84 -3.58
CA GLN A 36 -4.70 3.50 -3.98
C GLN A 36 -6.17 3.24 -3.61
N VAL A 37 -6.56 3.48 -2.36
CA VAL A 37 -7.93 3.25 -1.90
C VAL A 37 -8.92 4.11 -2.68
N LEU A 38 -8.59 5.37 -2.94
CA LEU A 38 -9.44 6.28 -3.70
C LEU A 38 -9.68 5.80 -5.13
N ILE A 39 -8.62 5.41 -5.85
CA ILE A 39 -8.73 4.90 -7.22
C ILE A 39 -9.57 3.62 -7.26
N GLN A 40 -9.37 2.71 -6.30
CA GLN A 40 -10.16 1.48 -6.21
C GLN A 40 -11.64 1.78 -5.95
N ALA A 41 -11.95 2.71 -5.04
CA ALA A 41 -13.32 3.13 -4.77
C ALA A 41 -14.00 3.70 -6.02
N ILE A 42 -13.30 4.53 -6.80
CA ILE A 42 -13.81 5.08 -8.06
C ILE A 42 -14.10 3.94 -9.05
N LEU A 43 -13.17 2.99 -9.22
CA LEU A 43 -13.38 1.86 -10.13
C LEU A 43 -14.57 0.98 -9.73
N PHE A 44 -14.76 0.71 -8.43
CA PHE A 44 -15.93 -0.01 -7.95
C PHE A 44 -17.23 0.76 -8.14
N ALA A 45 -17.23 2.08 -7.91
CA ALA A 45 -18.39 2.93 -8.15
C ALA A 45 -18.77 2.93 -9.64
N THR A 46 -17.80 3.07 -10.53
CA THR A 46 -18.01 2.99 -11.99
C THR A 46 -18.57 1.63 -12.38
N LEU A 47 -18.00 0.53 -11.87
CA LEU A 47 -18.52 -0.81 -12.12
C LEU A 47 -19.97 -0.96 -11.63
N GLY A 48 -20.27 -0.48 -10.42
CA GLY A 48 -21.62 -0.54 -9.85
C GLY A 48 -22.65 0.22 -10.70
N LEU A 49 -22.30 1.38 -11.25
CA LEU A 49 -23.16 2.14 -12.15
C LEU A 49 -23.41 1.39 -13.47
N ILE A 50 -22.36 0.79 -14.04
CA ILE A 50 -22.43 0.00 -15.27
C ILE A 50 -23.38 -1.19 -15.08
N VAL A 51 -23.20 -1.94 -13.98
CA VAL A 51 -24.04 -3.10 -13.64
C VAL A 51 -25.49 -2.69 -13.34
N SER A 52 -25.69 -1.59 -12.62
CA SER A 52 -27.05 -1.10 -12.31
C SER A 52 -27.82 -0.74 -13.59
N ARG A 53 -27.14 -0.15 -14.58
CA ARG A 53 -27.76 0.20 -15.84
C ARG A 53 -28.08 -1.02 -16.70
N SER A 54 -27.20 -2.02 -16.74
CA SER A 54 -27.45 -3.25 -17.50
C SER A 54 -28.63 -4.05 -16.97
N LEU A 55 -28.84 -4.04 -15.65
CA LEU A 55 -30.01 -4.69 -15.02
C LEU A 55 -31.34 -3.99 -15.38
N SER A 56 -31.30 -2.69 -15.72
CA SER A 56 -32.51 -1.90 -15.99
C SER A 56 -32.99 -1.94 -17.45
N GLU A 57 -32.10 -2.15 -18.43
CA GLU A 57 -32.42 -1.98 -19.85
C GLU A 57 -32.80 -3.28 -20.59
N GLY A 58 -32.80 -4.45 -19.93
CA GLY A 58 -33.28 -5.71 -20.52
C GLY A 58 -32.44 -6.18 -21.72
N GLU A 59 -31.29 -6.80 -21.40
CA GLU A 59 -30.36 -7.55 -22.26
C GLU A 59 -30.81 -7.88 -23.69
N VAL A 60 -30.20 -7.28 -24.75
CA VAL A 60 -29.84 -8.03 -25.98
C VAL A 60 -28.65 -7.40 -26.72
N ILE A 61 -28.61 -6.08 -26.92
CA ILE A 61 -27.69 -5.48 -27.92
C ILE A 61 -26.35 -5.00 -27.33
N LEU A 62 -26.29 -4.69 -26.03
CA LEU A 62 -25.08 -4.17 -25.38
C LEU A 62 -24.13 -5.23 -24.79
N GLY A 63 -24.50 -6.52 -24.83
CA GLY A 63 -23.85 -7.57 -24.03
C GLY A 63 -22.35 -7.71 -24.23
N ASN A 64 -21.88 -7.72 -25.49
CA ASN A 64 -20.46 -7.91 -25.78
C ASN A 64 -19.62 -6.67 -25.43
N LEU A 65 -20.05 -5.47 -25.82
CA LEU A 65 -19.32 -4.23 -25.54
C LEU A 65 -19.23 -3.98 -24.04
N LEU A 66 -20.34 -4.13 -23.32
CA LEU A 66 -20.40 -3.99 -21.87
C LEU A 66 -19.46 -4.98 -21.17
N SER A 67 -19.45 -6.24 -21.61
CA SER A 67 -18.56 -7.26 -21.08
C SER A 67 -17.07 -6.91 -21.29
N TYR A 68 -16.71 -6.38 -22.46
CA TYR A 68 -15.34 -5.89 -22.70
C TYR A 68 -14.99 -4.69 -21.81
N PHE A 69 -15.93 -3.80 -21.53
CA PHE A 69 -15.71 -2.70 -20.58
C PHE A 69 -15.50 -3.21 -19.15
N ILE A 70 -16.32 -4.16 -18.68
CA ILE A 70 -16.14 -4.75 -17.34
C ILE A 70 -14.78 -5.46 -17.25
N PHE A 71 -14.39 -6.18 -18.30
CA PHE A 71 -13.10 -6.87 -18.36
C PHE A 71 -11.92 -5.89 -18.28
N THR A 72 -11.97 -4.78 -19.03
CA THR A 72 -10.90 -3.77 -19.01
C THR A 72 -10.82 -3.05 -17.67
N ILE A 73 -11.96 -2.76 -17.02
CA ILE A 73 -12.00 -2.22 -15.66
C ILE A 73 -11.38 -3.20 -14.66
N CYS A 74 -11.72 -4.48 -14.72
CA CYS A 74 -11.14 -5.50 -13.84
C CYS A 74 -9.63 -5.63 -14.02
N LEU A 75 -9.16 -5.68 -15.27
CA LEU A 75 -7.73 -5.73 -15.57
C LEU A 75 -6.99 -4.49 -15.04
N THR A 76 -7.59 -3.32 -15.21
CA THR A 76 -7.04 -2.05 -14.71
C THR A 76 -6.96 -2.07 -13.18
N GLY A 77 -8.02 -2.50 -12.50
CA GLY A 77 -8.06 -2.64 -11.04
C GLY A 77 -6.98 -3.60 -10.50
N MET A 78 -6.77 -4.73 -11.17
CA MET A 78 -5.71 -5.70 -10.85
C MET A 78 -4.32 -5.08 -11.02
N MET A 79 -4.06 -4.45 -12.17
CA MET A 79 -2.75 -3.85 -12.48
C MET A 79 -2.39 -2.75 -11.48
N ILE A 80 -3.33 -1.86 -11.18
CA ILE A 80 -3.14 -0.79 -10.20
C ILE A 80 -2.84 -1.37 -8.82
N SER A 81 -3.54 -2.44 -8.42
CA SER A 81 -3.30 -3.13 -7.15
C SER A 81 -1.93 -3.81 -7.06
N LEU A 82 -1.46 -4.42 -8.15
CA LEU A 82 -0.11 -5.01 -8.22
C LEU A 82 0.99 -3.95 -8.14
N ILE A 83 0.81 -2.83 -8.85
CA ILE A 83 1.76 -1.70 -8.81
C ILE A 83 1.83 -1.14 -7.38
N ALA A 84 0.67 -0.86 -6.77
CA ALA A 84 0.60 -0.37 -5.41
C ALA A 84 1.23 -1.33 -4.40
N PHE A 85 1.01 -2.64 -4.55
CA PHE A 85 1.65 -3.65 -3.71
C PHE A 85 3.18 -3.56 -3.77
N LYS A 86 3.76 -3.46 -4.97
CA LYS A 86 5.21 -3.30 -5.16
C LYS A 86 5.73 -1.99 -4.58
N VAL A 87 5.03 -0.88 -4.84
CA VAL A 87 5.39 0.44 -4.33
C VAL A 87 5.40 0.46 -2.79
N LEU A 88 4.37 -0.09 -2.15
CA LEU A 88 4.30 -0.19 -0.69
C LEU A 88 5.34 -1.16 -0.12
N ALA A 89 5.64 -2.25 -0.84
CA ALA A 89 6.73 -3.16 -0.45
C ALA A 89 8.10 -2.45 -0.48
N ASN A 90 8.35 -1.60 -1.48
CA ASN A 90 9.57 -0.81 -1.56
C ASN A 90 9.68 0.21 -0.42
N GLY A 91 8.59 0.91 -0.08
CA GLY A 91 8.58 1.83 1.07
C GLY A 91 8.87 1.11 2.40
N ARG A 92 8.30 -0.08 2.61
CA ARG A 92 8.63 -0.91 3.79
C ARG A 92 10.09 -1.34 3.81
N LYS A 93 10.66 -1.66 2.64
CA LYS A 93 12.07 -2.01 2.51
C LYS A 93 12.97 -0.82 2.86
N ALA A 94 12.66 0.37 2.35
CA ALA A 94 13.39 1.61 2.66
C ALA A 94 13.41 1.87 4.18
N ILE A 95 12.26 1.85 4.85
CA ILE A 95 12.17 2.02 6.31
C ILE A 95 12.98 0.94 7.05
N LYS A 96 12.92 -0.32 6.58
CA LYS A 96 13.70 -1.42 7.17
C LYS A 96 15.21 -1.19 7.00
N ASP A 97 15.64 -0.69 5.86
CA ASP A 97 17.05 -0.42 5.59
C ASP A 97 17.55 0.78 6.41
N VAL A 98 16.75 1.85 6.54
CA VAL A 98 17.03 2.97 7.47
C VAL A 98 17.18 2.47 8.91
N ARG A 99 16.28 1.58 9.35
CA ARG A 99 16.39 0.92 10.68
C ARG A 99 17.69 0.13 10.81
N LYS A 100 18.09 -0.66 9.82
CA LYS A 100 19.36 -1.41 9.89
C LYS A 100 20.56 -0.48 10.03
N VAL A 101 20.58 0.61 9.26
CA VAL A 101 21.65 1.61 9.33
C VAL A 101 21.66 2.27 10.71
N TRP A 102 20.49 2.65 11.24
CA TRP A 102 20.38 3.18 12.60
C TRP A 102 20.94 2.21 13.66
N GLU A 103 20.54 0.92 13.60
CA GLU A 103 21.01 -0.10 14.54
C GLU A 103 22.53 -0.34 14.47
N ALA A 104 23.14 -0.16 13.29
CA ALA A 104 24.59 -0.23 13.12
C ALA A 104 25.31 1.02 13.66
N THR A 105 24.68 2.18 13.56
CA THR A 105 25.28 3.46 13.98
C THR A 105 25.04 3.79 15.45
N LYS A 106 23.98 3.26 16.07
CA LYS A 106 23.54 3.65 17.44
C LYS A 106 24.62 3.52 18.52
N ASP A 107 25.52 2.55 18.39
CA ASP A 107 26.55 2.28 19.40
C ASP A 107 27.73 3.27 19.33
N SER A 108 27.84 3.99 18.21
CA SER A 108 28.79 5.10 18.04
C SER A 108 28.26 6.46 18.52
N LEU A 109 26.97 6.54 18.89
CA LEU A 109 26.35 7.78 19.34
C LEU A 109 26.65 8.10 20.79
N HIS A 110 26.60 9.40 21.11
CA HIS A 110 26.78 9.89 22.48
C HIS A 110 25.78 9.19 23.46
N PRO A 111 26.21 8.73 24.65
CA PRO A 111 25.38 7.93 25.57
C PRO A 111 24.03 8.57 25.91
N LYS A 112 24.00 9.89 26.11
CA LYS A 112 22.76 10.66 26.35
C LYS A 112 21.71 10.49 25.26
N ILE A 113 22.10 10.31 23.99
CA ILE A 113 21.14 10.07 22.91
C ILE A 113 20.59 8.65 23.00
N LYS A 114 21.47 7.66 23.23
CA LYS A 114 21.11 6.24 23.34
C LYS A 114 20.12 5.95 24.47
N GLU A 115 20.27 6.62 25.62
CA GLU A 115 19.43 6.39 26.80
C GLU A 115 18.11 7.18 26.76
N ASN A 116 18.13 8.41 26.25
CA ASN A 116 16.97 9.31 26.36
C ASN A 116 16.09 9.36 25.11
N PHE A 117 16.55 8.89 23.95
CA PHE A 117 15.81 8.98 22.70
C PHE A 117 15.28 7.62 22.25
N LEU A 118 14.00 7.60 21.89
CA LEU A 118 13.35 6.43 21.30
C LEU A 118 13.93 6.12 19.92
N HIS A 119 13.76 4.88 19.47
CA HIS A 119 14.13 4.48 18.12
C HIS A 119 13.45 5.40 17.09
N PRO A 120 14.16 5.92 16.06
CA PRO A 120 13.62 6.93 15.13
C PRO A 120 12.38 6.45 14.37
N SER A 121 12.21 5.14 14.19
CA SER A 121 11.00 4.56 13.58
C SER A 121 9.79 4.40 14.50
N GLY A 122 9.87 4.81 15.77
CA GLY A 122 8.82 4.59 16.76
C GLY A 122 8.77 3.14 17.28
N GLY A 123 8.69 2.99 18.61
CA GLY A 123 8.53 1.72 19.31
C GLY A 123 9.81 0.91 19.51
N THR A 124 9.91 0.25 20.66
CA THR A 124 10.84 -0.85 20.93
C THR A 124 10.52 -1.99 19.97
N GLY A 125 11.52 -2.66 19.39
CA GLY A 125 11.40 -3.67 18.31
C GLY A 125 10.45 -4.87 18.52
N ALA A 126 9.68 -4.92 19.61
CA ALA A 126 8.53 -5.80 19.83
C ALA A 126 7.37 -5.43 18.89
N SER A 127 7.51 -5.92 17.67
CA SER A 127 6.52 -5.97 16.60
C SER A 127 5.08 -6.15 17.09
N TYR A 128 4.17 -5.27 16.67
CA TYR A 128 2.76 -5.60 16.42
C TYR A 128 2.70 -6.71 15.36
N ARG A 129 3.00 -7.94 15.78
CA ARG A 129 3.17 -9.13 14.92
C ARG A 129 1.86 -9.89 14.71
N GLY A 130 0.78 -9.46 15.37
CA GLY A 130 -0.48 -10.22 15.47
C GLY A 130 -1.69 -9.61 14.77
N SER A 131 -1.60 -8.43 14.15
CA SER A 131 -2.77 -7.91 13.40
C SER A 131 -2.81 -8.54 12.02
N ILE A 132 -3.83 -9.39 11.81
CA ILE A 132 -4.17 -10.04 10.54
C ILE A 132 -4.33 -8.99 9.42
N LEU A 133 -4.66 -7.75 9.77
CA LEU A 133 -4.80 -6.61 8.87
C LEU A 133 -3.64 -5.62 9.02
N ARG A 134 -2.42 -6.07 8.73
CA ARG A 134 -1.32 -5.12 8.50
C ARG A 134 -1.67 -4.30 7.25
N SER A 135 -1.69 -2.96 7.34
CA SER A 135 -2.16 -2.10 6.22
C SER A 135 -1.48 -2.42 4.89
N GLY A 136 -0.27 -2.98 4.92
CA GLY A 136 0.45 -3.46 3.75
C GLY A 136 -0.22 -4.55 2.92
N TYR A 137 -1.26 -5.22 3.43
CA TYR A 137 -2.02 -6.26 2.72
C TYR A 137 -3.30 -5.75 2.04
N ILE A 138 -3.68 -4.47 2.24
CA ILE A 138 -4.86 -3.88 1.58
C ILE A 138 -4.86 -4.07 0.05
N PRO A 139 -3.73 -3.88 -0.67
CA PRO A 139 -3.71 -4.15 -2.11
C PRO A 139 -4.02 -5.61 -2.48
N LEU A 140 -3.68 -6.59 -1.63
CA LEU A 140 -4.00 -7.99 -1.89
C LEU A 140 -5.50 -8.26 -1.80
N VAL A 141 -6.19 -7.57 -0.89
CA VAL A 141 -7.66 -7.65 -0.79
C VAL A 141 -8.29 -7.16 -2.08
N PHE A 142 -7.82 -6.02 -2.62
CA PHE A 142 -8.30 -5.53 -3.92
C PHE A 142 -7.99 -6.47 -5.08
N ILE A 143 -6.79 -7.07 -5.13
CA ILE A 143 -6.47 -8.09 -6.14
C ILE A 143 -7.46 -9.26 -6.04
N ALA A 144 -7.71 -9.77 -4.85
CA ALA A 144 -8.66 -10.87 -4.64
C ALA A 144 -10.08 -10.49 -5.08
N SER A 145 -10.53 -9.27 -4.78
CA SER A 145 -11.82 -8.75 -5.22
C SER A 145 -11.92 -8.69 -6.76
N TRP A 146 -10.91 -8.15 -7.44
CA TRP A 146 -10.92 -8.06 -8.90
C TRP A 146 -10.82 -9.42 -9.58
N VAL A 147 -10.00 -10.34 -9.05
CA VAL A 147 -9.93 -11.72 -9.54
C VAL A 147 -11.29 -12.41 -9.41
N SER A 148 -11.97 -12.21 -8.28
CA SER A 148 -13.31 -12.79 -8.06
C SER A 148 -14.32 -12.27 -9.09
N ILE A 149 -14.37 -10.95 -9.31
CA ILE A 149 -15.26 -10.34 -10.31
C ILE A 149 -14.90 -10.80 -11.73
N PHE A 150 -13.61 -10.89 -12.02
CA PHE A 150 -13.12 -11.36 -13.32
C PHE A 150 -13.57 -12.78 -13.63
N ILE A 151 -13.41 -13.71 -12.66
CA ILE A 151 -13.84 -15.11 -12.81
C ILE A 151 -15.36 -15.17 -12.99
N LEU A 152 -16.13 -14.48 -12.15
CA LEU A 152 -17.60 -14.44 -12.26
C LEU A 152 -18.08 -13.92 -13.63
N THR A 153 -17.42 -12.89 -14.15
CA THR A 153 -17.75 -12.33 -15.47
C THR A 153 -17.37 -13.27 -16.61
N ALA A 154 -16.22 -13.97 -16.48
CA ALA A 154 -15.79 -14.96 -17.47
C ALA A 154 -16.74 -16.17 -17.51
N ASP A 155 -17.13 -16.70 -16.35
CA ASP A 155 -18.05 -17.84 -16.24
C ASP A 155 -19.42 -17.50 -16.84
N TYR A 156 -19.95 -16.30 -16.60
CA TYR A 156 -21.20 -15.84 -17.22
C TYR A 156 -21.12 -15.86 -18.75
N ARG A 157 -19.99 -15.42 -19.31
CA ARG A 157 -19.76 -15.43 -20.75
C ARG A 157 -19.70 -16.86 -21.31
N PHE A 158 -18.95 -17.75 -20.66
CA PHE A 158 -18.85 -19.14 -21.13
C PHE A 158 -20.17 -19.90 -21.00
N GLY A 159 -20.94 -19.67 -19.92
CA GLY A 159 -22.26 -20.27 -19.74
C GLY A 159 -23.23 -19.92 -20.88
N ILE A 160 -23.24 -18.67 -21.35
CA ILE A 160 -24.07 -18.25 -22.48
C ILE A 160 -23.65 -18.93 -23.79
N PHE A 161 -22.35 -19.14 -24.03
CA PHE A 161 -21.84 -19.78 -25.24
C PHE A 161 -22.07 -21.30 -25.33
N TYR A 162 -22.30 -21.98 -24.21
CA TYR A 162 -22.55 -23.44 -24.20
C TYR A 162 -24.05 -23.81 -24.25
N PHE A 163 -24.95 -22.89 -23.95
CA PHE A 163 -26.39 -23.15 -23.85
C PHE A 163 -27.26 -22.34 -24.83
N GLY A 164 -26.68 -21.51 -25.69
CA GLY A 164 -27.34 -20.81 -26.79
C GLY A 164 -26.96 -21.36 -28.15
#